data_AF-A0A940RRZ6-F1
#
_entry.id   AF-A0A940RRZ6-F1
#
_cell.length_a   1.000
_cell.length_b   1.000
_cell.length_c   1.000
_cell.angle_alpha   90.00
_cell.angle_beta   90.00
_cell.angle_gamma   90.00
#
_symmetry.space_group_name_H-M   'P 1'
#
loop_
_entity.id
_entity.type
_entity.pdbx_description
1 polymer ?
#
loop_
_entity_poly.entity_id
_entity_poly.type
_entity_poly.pdbx_seq_one_letter_code
_entity_poly.pdbx_strand_id
1 'polypeptide(L)'
;MDGHHEKYQRLIDFCRTLPPTPTAISHPCDAGSLRGVAEAAGPGLIQPILVGPRALDAHANGQGRPRISTAASRVSTWVIPTDEELMIAQHTRRLVAAPATTE
;
A
#
# COMPACT_ATOMS: atom_id res chain seq x y z
N MET A 1 14.33 -7.58 23.57
CA MET A 1 13.93 -8.03 22.21
C MET A 1 13.91 -6.80 21.28
N ASP A 2 14.98 -5.99 21.29
CA ASP A 2 14.85 -4.56 20.91
C ASP A 2 15.69 -4.15 19.69
N GLY A 3 16.59 -5.02 19.19
CA GLY A 3 17.42 -4.71 18.02
C GLY A 3 16.68 -4.73 16.67
N HIS A 4 15.47 -5.30 16.60
CA HIS A 4 14.75 -5.45 15.33
C HIS A 4 14.19 -4.11 14.80
N HIS A 5 13.99 -3.13 15.68
CA HIS A 5 13.51 -1.79 15.34
C HIS A 5 14.66 -0.78 15.11
N GLU A 6 15.84 -0.98 15.73
CA GLU A 6 16.98 -0.05 15.59
C GLU A 6 17.44 0.14 14.15
N LYS A 7 17.51 -0.94 13.37
CA LYS A 7 17.94 -0.90 11.96
C LYS A 7 16.99 -0.04 11.10
N TYR A 8 15.69 -0.16 11.32
CA TYR A 8 14.68 0.60 10.59
C TYR A 8 14.69 2.05 11.03
N GLN A 9 14.87 2.30 12.33
CA GLN A 9 14.96 3.67 12.84
C GLN A 9 16.15 4.41 12.23
N ARG A 10 17.33 3.78 12.15
CA ARG A 10 18.51 4.37 11.48
C ARG A 10 18.25 4.70 10.01
N LEU A 11 17.57 3.80 9.29
CA LEU A 11 17.22 4.04 7.89
C LEU A 11 16.24 5.22 7.75
N ILE A 12 15.21 5.26 8.60
CA ILE A 12 14.23 6.36 8.63
C ILE A 12 14.92 7.68 8.93
N ASP A 13 15.82 7.71 9.92
CA ASP A 13 16.56 8.92 10.29
C ASP A 13 17.46 9.41 9.17
N PHE A 14 18.10 8.49 8.43
CA PHE A 14 18.82 8.84 7.22
C PHE A 14 17.89 9.42 6.13
N CYS A 15 16.77 8.76 5.83
CA CYS A 15 15.83 9.22 4.80
C CYS A 15 15.26 10.62 5.11
N ARG A 16 15.09 10.98 6.39
CA ARG A 16 14.68 12.32 6.83
C ARG A 16 15.67 13.43 6.43
N THR A 17 16.92 13.10 6.13
CA THR A 17 17.92 14.07 5.66
C THR A 17 17.86 14.32 4.15
N LEU A 18 17.07 13.52 3.42
CA LEU A 18 16.90 13.62 1.98
C LEU A 18 15.63 14.42 1.64
N PRO A 19 15.52 14.97 0.41
CA PRO A 19 14.26 15.53 -0.05
C PRO A 19 13.13 14.47 -0.03
N PRO A 20 11.91 14.81 0.40
CA PRO A 20 10.79 13.87 0.39
C PRO A 20 10.55 13.31 -1.02
N THR A 21 10.43 11.99 -1.13
CA THR A 21 10.24 11.34 -2.44
C THR A 21 8.81 11.60 -2.95
N PRO A 22 8.61 12.18 -4.14
CA PRO A 22 7.28 12.30 -4.74
C PRO A 22 6.66 10.92 -4.91
N THR A 23 5.55 10.65 -4.21
CA THR A 23 4.96 9.32 -4.13
C THR A 23 3.49 9.38 -4.50
N ALA A 24 3.13 8.77 -5.62
CA ALA A 24 1.73 8.60 -6.02
C ALA A 24 1.07 7.54 -5.15
N ILE A 25 -0.01 7.92 -4.46
CA ILE A 25 -0.82 7.01 -3.65
C ILE A 25 -2.09 6.74 -4.44
N SER A 26 -2.16 5.56 -5.06
CA SER A 26 -3.43 5.05 -5.61
C SER A 26 -4.37 4.84 -4.43
N HIS A 27 -5.49 5.57 -4.45
CA HIS A 27 -6.47 5.73 -3.37
C HIS A 27 -6.43 4.66 -2.25
N PRO A 28 -6.09 5.04 -1.01
CA PRO A 28 -6.13 4.13 0.14
C PRO A 28 -7.58 3.77 0.47
N CYS A 29 -7.92 2.48 0.34
CA CYS A 29 -9.29 1.99 0.43
C CYS A 29 -9.78 1.85 1.89
N ASP A 30 -8.92 2.06 2.88
CA ASP A 30 -9.25 1.93 4.29
C ASP A 30 -8.47 2.94 5.16
N ALA A 31 -8.90 3.07 6.42
CA ALA A 31 -8.31 4.02 7.36
C ALA A 31 -6.85 3.72 7.72
N GLY A 32 -6.44 2.45 7.73
CA GLY A 32 -5.06 2.03 7.99
C GLY A 32 -4.14 2.46 6.85
N SER A 33 -4.55 2.23 5.61
CA SER A 33 -3.83 2.69 4.43
C SER A 33 -3.65 4.21 4.41
N LEU A 34 -4.69 4.98 4.79
CA LEU A 34 -4.60 6.45 4.92
C LEU A 34 -3.61 6.88 6.01
N ARG A 35 -3.61 6.20 7.16
CA ARG A 35 -2.68 6.50 8.26
C ARG A 35 -1.24 6.27 7.85
N GLY A 36 -0.94 5.17 7.15
CA GLY A 36 0.42 4.90 6.66
C GLY A 36 0.95 6.02 5.75
N VAL A 37 0.10 6.59 4.91
CA VAL A 37 0.46 7.77 4.08
C VAL A 37 0.79 8.97 4.96
N ALA A 38 -0.05 9.26 5.96
CA ALA A 38 0.17 10.39 6.87
C ALA A 38 1.44 10.20 7.73
N GLU A 39 1.68 8.99 8.22
CA GLU A 39 2.87 8.62 9.01
C GLU A 39 4.17 8.69 8.20
N ALA A 40 4.12 8.44 6.90
CA ALA A 40 5.26 8.61 6.01
C ALA A 40 5.46 10.08 5.58
N ALA A 41 4.37 10.82 5.39
CA ALA A 41 4.41 12.22 4.99
C ALA A 41 4.89 13.15 6.12
N GLY A 42 4.40 12.94 7.35
CA GLY A 42 4.70 13.80 8.50
C GLY A 42 6.21 14.00 8.75
N PRO A 43 7.02 12.92 8.80
CA PRO A 43 8.47 13.00 8.94
C PRO A 43 9.22 13.41 7.66
N GLY A 44 8.52 13.71 6.56
CA GLY A 44 9.15 14.11 5.29
C GLY A 44 9.75 12.97 4.48
N LEU A 45 9.36 11.71 4.71
CA LEU A 45 9.87 10.59 3.92
C LEU A 45 9.32 10.62 2.49
N ILE A 46 8.04 10.99 2.36
CA ILE A 46 7.36 11.09 1.07
C ILE A 46 6.65 12.44 0.91
N GLN A 47 6.55 12.91 -0.33
CA GLN A 47 5.60 13.92 -0.76
C GLN A 47 4.42 13.22 -1.43
N PRO A 48 3.31 12.97 -0.73
CA PRO A 48 2.22 12.17 -1.26
C PRO A 48 1.42 12.93 -2.33
N ILE A 49 1.08 12.24 -3.41
CA ILE A 49 0.17 12.69 -4.46
C ILE A 49 -1.00 11.71 -4.49
N LEU A 50 -2.17 12.13 -4.01
CA LEU A 50 -3.35 11.27 -3.99
C LEU A 50 -3.92 11.11 -5.41
N VAL A 51 -3.98 9.87 -5.89
CA VAL A 51 -4.52 9.51 -7.20
C VAL A 51 -5.81 8.72 -7.00
N GLY A 52 -6.94 9.29 -7.44
CA GLY A 52 -8.24 8.65 -7.30
C GLY A 52 -9.42 9.60 -7.50
N PRO A 53 -10.66 9.11 -7.32
CA PRO A 53 -11.87 9.90 -7.45
C PRO A 53 -11.98 10.90 -6.29
N ARG A 54 -12.54 12.07 -6.59
CA ARG A 54 -12.87 13.07 -5.57
C ARG A 54 -14.06 12.68 -4.70
N ALA A 55 -14.92 11.78 -5.18
CA ALA A 55 -16.12 11.31 -4.48
C ALA A 55 -16.09 9.79 -4.36
N LEU A 56 -16.29 9.28 -3.15
CA LEU A 56 -16.33 7.84 -2.87
C LEU A 56 -17.70 7.47 -2.32
N ASP A 57 -18.06 6.22 -2.53
CA ASP A 57 -19.18 5.59 -1.86
C ASP A 57 -18.66 4.92 -0.58
N ALA A 58 -18.76 5.64 0.55
CA ALA A 58 -18.30 5.16 1.84
C ALA A 58 -19.02 3.87 2.29
N HIS A 59 -20.28 3.68 1.88
CA HIS A 59 -21.04 2.47 2.19
C HIS A 59 -20.51 1.28 1.37
N ALA A 60 -20.33 1.45 0.05
CA ALA A 60 -19.74 0.41 -0.79
C ALA A 60 -18.33 0.05 -0.32
N ASN A 61 -17.54 1.04 0.09
CA ASN A 61 -16.21 0.84 0.63
C ASN A 61 -16.22 0.05 1.94
N GLY A 62 -17.05 0.45 2.91
CA GLY A 62 -17.18 -0.26 4.19
C GLY A 62 -17.72 -1.69 4.06
N GLN A 63 -18.41 -2.01 2.96
CA GLN A 63 -18.86 -3.37 2.64
C GLN A 63 -17.87 -4.18 1.79
N GLY A 64 -16.70 -3.64 1.46
CA GLY A 64 -15.71 -4.33 0.62
C GLY A 64 -16.22 -4.61 -0.79
N ARG A 65 -17.08 -3.76 -1.34
CA ARG A 65 -17.63 -3.97 -2.69
C ARG A 65 -16.55 -3.77 -3.76
N PRO A 66 -16.64 -4.46 -4.91
CA PRO A 66 -15.66 -4.33 -5.99
C PRO A 66 -15.50 -2.92 -6.54
N ARG A 67 -16.52 -2.06 -6.45
CA ARG A 67 -16.45 -0.65 -6.85
C ARG A 67 -16.80 0.24 -5.66
N ILE A 68 -15.90 1.17 -5.34
CA ILE A 68 -16.02 2.08 -4.18
C ILE A 68 -16.16 3.56 -4.59
N SER A 69 -16.26 3.82 -5.89
CA SER A 69 -16.49 5.14 -6.47
C SER A 69 -17.96 5.35 -6.77
N THR A 70 -18.45 6.58 -6.56
CA THR A 70 -19.83 6.95 -6.90
C THR A 70 -20.04 6.97 -8.43
N ALA A 71 -21.29 6.97 -8.87
CA ALA A 71 -21.62 7.17 -10.30
C ALA A 71 -21.20 8.56 -10.81
N ALA A 72 -21.13 9.57 -9.93
CA ALA A 72 -20.70 10.93 -10.27
C ALA A 72 -19.17 11.09 -10.38
N SER A 73 -18.40 10.05 -10.07
CA SER A 73 -16.95 10.10 -10.12
C SER A 73 -16.44 10.11 -11.55
N ARG A 74 -15.52 11.04 -11.86
CA ARG A 74 -14.86 11.12 -13.19
C ARG A 74 -14.00 9.91 -13.52
N VAL A 75 -13.46 9.25 -12.50
CA VAL A 75 -12.65 8.03 -12.61
C VAL A 75 -13.28 6.99 -11.68
N SER A 76 -13.39 5.75 -12.14
CA SER A 76 -13.86 4.65 -11.29
C SER A 76 -12.71 4.04 -10.49
N THR A 77 -12.90 3.86 -9.19
CA THR A 77 -12.02 3.06 -8.34
C THR A 77 -12.66 1.71 -8.04
N TRP A 78 -11.83 0.67 -8.22
CA TRP A 78 -12.19 -0.72 -8.01
C TRP A 78 -11.25 -1.35 -6.99
N VAL A 79 -11.81 -2.20 -6.13
CA VAL A 79 -11.09 -3.03 -5.18
C VAL A 79 -10.95 -4.41 -5.78
N ILE A 80 -9.71 -4.87 -5.92
CA ILE A 80 -9.40 -6.24 -6.32
C ILE A 80 -9.15 -7.01 -5.02
N PRO A 81 -10.09 -7.84 -4.54
CA PRO A 81 -9.86 -8.64 -3.36
C PRO A 81 -8.71 -9.59 -3.65
N THR A 82 -7.74 -9.61 -2.75
CA THR A 82 -6.60 -10.52 -2.80
C THR A 82 -6.53 -11.21 -1.45
N ASP A 83 -6.35 -12.53 -1.46
CA ASP A 83 -5.99 -13.28 -0.26
C ASP A 83 -4.46 -13.33 -0.23
N GLU A 84 -3.85 -12.43 0.55
CA GLU A 84 -2.40 -12.26 0.61
C GLU A 84 -1.71 -13.54 1.10
N GLU A 85 -2.30 -14.21 2.10
CA GLU A 85 -1.76 -15.44 2.68
C GLU A 85 -1.75 -16.58 1.65
N LEU A 86 -2.87 -16.75 0.93
CA LEU A 86 -2.94 -17.73 -0.15
C LEU A 86 -1.99 -17.38 -1.30
N MET A 87 -1.89 -16.10 -1.68
CA MET A 87 -0.98 -15.65 -2.73
C MET A 87 0.48 -15.97 -2.37
N ILE A 88 0.90 -15.65 -1.14
CA ILE A 88 2.25 -15.92 -0.63
C ILE A 88 2.51 -17.43 -0.58
N ALA A 89 1.56 -18.21 -0.05
CA ALA A 89 1.69 -19.67 0.03
C ALA A 89 1.85 -20.31 -1.36
N GLN A 90 1.05 -19.88 -2.34
CA GLN A 90 1.11 -20.37 -3.70
C GLN A 90 2.42 -19.98 -4.41
N HIS A 91 2.89 -18.75 -4.25
CA HIS A 91 4.14 -18.30 -4.86
C HIS A 91 5.35 -19.00 -4.21
N THR A 92 5.38 -19.09 -2.88
CA THR A 92 6.42 -19.82 -2.14
C THR A 92 6.48 -21.28 -2.58
N ARG A 93 5.32 -21.96 -2.65
CA ARG A 93 5.26 -23.34 -3.13
C ARG A 93 5.78 -23.47 -4.56
N ARG A 94 5.43 -22.55 -5.46
CA ARG A 94 5.94 -22.55 -6.85
C ARG A 94 7.46 -22.45 -6.90
N LEU A 95 8.05 -21.58 -6.09
CA LEU A 95 9.51 -21.41 -6.04
C LEU A 95 10.22 -22.64 -5.46
N VAL A 96 9.69 -23.23 -4.39
CA VAL A 96 10.29 -24.42 -3.74
C VAL A 96 10.10 -25.69 -4.58
N ALA A 97 8.99 -25.80 -5.32
CA ALA A 97 8.70 -26.96 -6.17
C ALA A 97 9.29 -26.85 -7.59
N ALA A 98 9.84 -25.70 -7.98
CA ALA A 98 10.49 -25.56 -9.28
C ALA A 98 11.76 -26.42 -9.32
N PRO A 99 11.99 -27.22 -10.38
CA PRO A 99 13.25 -27.94 -10.52
C PRO A 99 14.40 -26.92 -10.57
N ALA A 100 15.53 -27.26 -9.95
CA ALA A 100 16.72 -26.42 -10.04
C ALA A 100 17.04 -26.18 -11.51
N THR A 101 17.08 -24.91 -11.93
CA THR A 101 17.63 -24.54 -13.23
C THR A 101 19.10 -24.91 -13.22
N THR A 102 19.42 -26.07 -13.82
CA THR A 102 20.79 -26.46 -14.12
C THR A 102 21.27 -25.62 -15.29
N GLU A 103 22.22 -24.71 -15.05
CA GLU A 103 23.08 -24.13 -16.10
C GLU A 103 24.10 -25.16 -16.59
#